data_AF-A0A2M8KDV8-F1
#
_entry.id   AF-A0A2M8KDV8-F1
#
_cell.length_a   1.000
_cell.length_b   1.000
_cell.length_c   1.000
_cell.angle_alpha   90.00
_cell.angle_beta   90.00
_cell.angle_gamma   90.00
#
_symmetry.space_group_name_H-M   'P 1'
#
loop_
_entity.id
_entity.type
_entity.pdbx_description
1 polymer ?
#
loop_
_entity_poly.entity_id
_entity_poly.type
_entity_poly.pdbx_seq_one_letter_code
_entity_poly.pdbx_strand_id
1 'polypeptide(L)'
;MAQYQFKNIHEAETAILHCLDPRFTKAHKTFLEAELGLEDFDVYVLPCEGKNILEDEFGQTLTDKIGKVSAGLHKTKKLILVSHRDCGAYGSSKAFASRE
;
A
#
# COMPACT_ATOMS: atom_id res chain seq x y z
N MET A 1 -27.65 -3.18 -11.17
CA MET A 1 -26.56 -2.23 -10.89
C MET A 1 -26.16 -2.43 -9.44
N ALA A 2 -24.87 -2.52 -9.11
CA ALA A 2 -24.45 -2.58 -7.71
C ALA A 2 -24.71 -1.23 -7.04
N GLN A 3 -25.36 -1.22 -5.89
CA GLN A 3 -25.57 0.00 -5.11
C GLN A 3 -24.32 0.28 -4.27
N TYR A 4 -23.81 1.51 -4.36
CA TYR A 4 -22.66 1.92 -3.57
C TYR A 4 -23.07 2.06 -2.10
N GLN A 5 -22.38 1.36 -1.20
CA GLN A 5 -22.61 1.46 0.24
C GLN A 5 -21.54 2.35 0.86
N PHE A 6 -21.91 3.59 1.18
CA PHE A 6 -21.06 4.51 1.90
C PHE A 6 -21.09 4.19 3.40
N LYS A 7 -19.96 3.71 3.94
CA LYS A 7 -19.75 3.64 5.38
C LYS A 7 -19.35 5.04 5.84
N ASN A 8 -20.11 5.68 6.73
CA ASN A 8 -19.82 7.02 7.25
C ASN A 8 -18.65 7.01 8.26
N ILE A 9 -17.48 6.57 7.79
CA ILE A 9 -16.25 6.37 8.56
C ILE A 9 -15.27 7.48 8.18
N HIS A 10 -14.63 8.07 9.19
CA HIS A 10 -13.68 9.18 9.03
C HIS A 10 -12.32 8.91 9.69
N GLU A 11 -12.17 7.75 10.35
CA GLU A 11 -10.93 7.30 10.97
C GLU A 11 -10.54 5.93 10.43
N ALA A 12 -9.23 5.72 10.25
CA ALA A 12 -8.63 4.48 9.78
C ALA A 12 -7.37 4.22 10.59
N GLU A 13 -7.33 3.13 11.38
CA GLU A 13 -6.20 2.85 12.27
C GLU A 13 -4.89 2.58 11.49
N THR A 14 -5.03 2.06 10.27
CA THR A 14 -3.91 1.59 9.44
C THR A 14 -3.95 2.24 8.06
N ALA A 15 -2.78 2.61 7.55
CA ALA A 15 -2.56 2.96 6.15
C ALA A 15 -1.69 1.87 5.51
N ILE A 16 -2.00 1.55 4.26
CA ILE A 16 -1.30 0.55 3.46
C ILE A 16 -0.64 1.24 2.28
N LEU A 17 0.62 0.92 2.03
CA LEU A 17 1.30 1.27 0.80
C LEU A 17 1.77 -0.03 0.11
N HIS A 18 1.32 -0.25 -1.12
CA HIS A 18 1.69 -1.43 -1.90
C HIS A 18 1.87 -1.16 -3.40
N CYS A 19 2.48 -2.11 -4.11
CA CYS A 19 2.72 -2.01 -5.54
C CYS A 19 1.41 -2.03 -6.35
N LEU A 20 1.34 -1.29 -7.46
CA LEU A 20 0.21 -1.31 -8.40
C LEU A 20 0.13 -2.56 -9.29
N ASP A 21 1.07 -3.50 -9.15
CA ASP A 21 1.20 -4.67 -10.01
C ASP A 21 -0.11 -5.47 -10.09
N PRO A 22 -0.73 -5.56 -11.30
CA PRO A 22 -2.04 -6.18 -11.46
C PRO A 22 -2.03 -7.69 -11.18
N ARG A 23 -0.85 -8.33 -11.18
CA ARG A 23 -0.70 -9.75 -10.81
C ARG A 23 -1.10 -10.00 -9.36
N PHE A 24 -1.02 -8.96 -8.52
CA PHE A 24 -1.22 -9.08 -7.08
C PHE A 24 -2.44 -8.33 -6.54
N THR A 25 -3.22 -7.61 -7.34
CA THR A 25 -4.37 -6.82 -6.84
C THR A 25 -5.33 -7.62 -5.96
N LYS A 26 -5.76 -8.81 -6.44
CA LYS A 26 -6.65 -9.68 -5.66
C LYS A 26 -5.94 -10.27 -4.45
N ALA A 27 -4.68 -10.67 -4.61
CA ALA A 27 -3.87 -11.26 -3.55
C ALA A 27 -3.62 -10.25 -2.41
N HIS A 28 -3.31 -8.99 -2.73
CA HIS A 28 -3.16 -7.91 -1.75
C HIS A 28 -4.46 -7.70 -0.97
N LYS A 29 -5.60 -7.59 -1.65
CA LYS A 29 -6.90 -7.44 -0.97
C LYS A 29 -7.15 -8.59 -0.01
N THR A 30 -7.00 -9.83 -0.46
CA THR A 30 -7.17 -11.02 0.39
C THR A 30 -6.18 -11.04 1.55
N PHE A 31 -4.91 -10.70 1.33
CA PHE A 31 -3.91 -10.65 2.39
C PHE A 31 -4.27 -9.59 3.46
N LEU A 32 -4.67 -8.39 3.05
CA LEU A 32 -5.02 -7.31 3.95
C LEU A 32 -6.28 -7.64 4.79
N GLU A 33 -7.33 -8.15 4.14
CA GLU A 33 -8.61 -8.43 4.81
C GLU A 33 -8.59 -9.75 5.60
N ALA A 34 -8.13 -10.84 4.98
CA ALA A 34 -8.26 -12.18 5.55
C ALA A 34 -7.07 -12.57 6.44
N GLU A 35 -5.84 -12.17 6.08
CA GLU A 35 -4.64 -12.58 6.80
C GLU A 35 -4.23 -11.54 7.86
N LEU A 36 -4.34 -10.24 7.55
CA LEU A 36 -4.05 -9.16 8.48
C LEU A 36 -5.28 -8.65 9.25
N GLY A 37 -6.49 -9.09 8.90
CA GLY A 37 -7.72 -8.73 9.60
C GLY A 37 -8.07 -7.25 9.51
N LEU A 38 -7.68 -6.57 8.42
CA LEU A 38 -7.91 -5.14 8.25
C LEU A 38 -9.24 -4.91 7.53
N GLU A 39 -10.17 -4.19 8.16
CA GLU A 39 -11.50 -3.92 7.61
C GLU A 39 -11.59 -2.54 6.93
N ASP A 40 -11.11 -1.49 7.60
CA ASP A 40 -11.15 -0.12 7.10
C ASP A 40 -9.74 0.50 7.25
N PHE A 41 -9.13 0.84 6.12
CA PHE A 41 -7.75 1.33 6.04
C PHE A 41 -7.59 2.30 4.88
N ASP A 42 -6.63 3.22 5.02
CA ASP A 42 -6.17 4.03 3.89
C ASP A 42 -5.32 3.17 2.97
N VAL A 43 -5.44 3.38 1.66
CA VAL A 43 -4.67 2.61 0.67
C VAL A 43 -3.98 3.53 -0.32
N TYR A 44 -2.68 3.34 -0.47
CA TYR A 44 -1.82 4.01 -1.43
C TYR A 44 -1.24 2.95 -2.37
N VAL A 45 -1.44 3.15 -3.66
CA VAL A 45 -1.08 2.19 -4.70
C VAL A 45 -0.17 2.87 -5.71
N LEU A 46 1.11 2.49 -5.73
CA LEU A 46 2.15 3.15 -6.53
C LEU A 46 3.09 2.09 -7.15
N PRO A 47 3.74 2.37 -8.30
CA PRO A 47 4.72 1.44 -8.84
C PRO A 47 5.99 1.48 -7.98
N CYS A 48 6.48 0.33 -7.52
CA CYS A 48 7.70 0.26 -6.70
C CYS A 48 7.65 1.11 -5.42
N GLU A 49 6.71 0.76 -4.54
CA GLU A 49 6.41 1.49 -3.32
C GLU A 49 7.61 1.72 -2.41
N GLY A 50 8.46 0.70 -2.23
CA GLY A 50 9.62 0.78 -1.34
C GLY A 50 10.72 1.70 -1.87
N LYS A 51 10.95 1.76 -3.19
CA LYS A 51 11.95 2.68 -3.76
C LYS A 51 11.46 4.12 -3.73
N ASN A 52 10.19 4.34 -4.06
CA ASN A 52 9.60 5.67 -4.13
C ASN A 52 9.70 6.45 -2.82
N ILE A 53 9.58 5.78 -1.66
CA ILE A 53 9.77 6.44 -0.36
C ILE A 53 11.18 6.99 -0.18
N LEU A 54 12.18 6.35 -0.79
CA LEU A 54 13.59 6.70 -0.66
C LEU A 54 14.05 7.73 -1.72
N GLU A 55 13.20 8.08 -2.68
CA GLU A 55 13.50 9.13 -3.66
C GLU A 55 13.32 10.52 -3.02
N ASP A 56 14.25 11.45 -3.28
CA ASP A 56 14.33 12.72 -2.55
C ASP A 56 13.01 13.53 -2.61
N GLU A 57 12.65 14.08 -3.76
CA GLU A 57 11.43 14.92 -3.88
C GLU A 57 10.14 14.11 -3.84
N PHE A 58 10.12 12.95 -4.50
CA PHE A 58 8.91 12.14 -4.61
C PHE A 58 8.56 11.47 -3.28
N GLY A 59 9.56 10.89 -2.60
CA GLY A 59 9.41 10.27 -1.29
C GLY A 59 9.02 11.26 -0.21
N GLN A 60 9.58 12.48 -0.24
CA GLN A 60 9.15 13.55 0.66
C GLN A 60 7.70 13.94 0.40
N THR A 61 7.32 14.15 -0.86
CA THR A 61 5.93 14.49 -1.24
C THR A 61 4.95 13.38 -0.83
N LEU A 62 5.33 12.12 -1.02
CA LEU A 62 4.52 10.96 -0.65
C LEU A 62 4.32 10.90 0.87
N THR A 63 5.41 11.01 1.62
CA THR A 63 5.40 10.95 3.09
C THR A 63 4.60 12.11 3.68
N ASP A 64 4.72 13.31 3.13
CA ASP A 64 3.93 14.48 3.53
C ASP A 64 2.43 14.27 3.32
N LYS A 65 2.03 13.67 2.19
CA LYS A 65 0.62 13.38 1.90
C LYS A 65 0.06 12.32 2.86
N ILE A 66 0.80 11.24 3.09
CA ILE A 66 0.44 10.20 4.06
C ILE A 66 0.33 10.81 5.46
N GLY A 67 1.28 11.64 5.87
CA GLY A 67 1.27 12.32 7.16
C GLY A 67 0.08 13.27 7.33
N LYS A 68 -0.23 14.08 6.32
CA LYS A 68 -1.36 15.02 6.36
C LYS A 68 -2.71 14.30 6.40
N VAL A 69 -2.91 13.31 5.54
CA VAL A 69 -4.21 12.65 5.38
C VAL A 69 -4.37 11.52 6.40
N SER A 70 -3.54 10.48 6.31
CA SER A 70 -3.69 9.29 7.15
C SER A 70 -3.44 9.62 8.62
N ALA A 71 -2.30 10.20 8.97
CA ALA A 71 -2.03 10.52 10.37
C ALA A 71 -2.83 11.75 10.86
N GLY A 72 -2.90 12.81 10.05
CA GLY A 72 -3.52 14.08 10.44
C GLY A 72 -5.04 14.06 10.47
N LEU A 73 -5.68 13.56 9.41
CA LEU A 73 -7.15 13.55 9.26
C LEU A 73 -7.76 12.24 9.75
N HIS A 74 -7.30 11.11 9.22
CA HIS A 74 -7.89 9.79 9.49
C HIS A 74 -7.34 9.11 10.75
N LYS A 75 -6.42 9.76 11.48
CA LYS A 75 -5.87 9.32 12.78
C LYS A 75 -5.20 7.94 12.74
N THR A 76 -4.61 7.60 11.61
CA THR A 76 -3.81 6.40 11.42
C THR A 76 -2.63 6.34 12.38
N LYS A 77 -2.40 5.14 12.94
CA LYS A 77 -1.34 4.85 13.91
C LYS A 77 -0.24 3.96 13.33
N LYS A 78 -0.53 3.29 12.22
CA LYS A 78 0.35 2.28 11.60
C LYS A 78 0.39 2.49 10.09
N LEU A 79 1.60 2.49 9.52
CA LEU A 79 1.80 2.38 8.08
C LEU A 79 2.39 0.99 7.78
N ILE A 80 1.71 0.21 6.94
CA ILE A 80 2.18 -1.11 6.50
C ILE A 80 2.63 -1.02 5.06
N LEU A 81 3.86 -1.45 4.83
CA LEU A 81 4.47 -1.60 3.51
C LEU A 81 4.29 -3.04 3.04
N VAL A 82 3.59 -3.25 1.93
CA VAL A 82 3.39 -4.57 1.33
C VAL A 82 4.15 -4.66 0.02
N SER A 83 5.29 -5.34 0.08
CA SER A 83 6.11 -5.64 -1.09
C SER A 83 5.81 -7.05 -1.62
N HIS A 84 6.08 -7.26 -2.90
CA HIS A 84 5.91 -8.56 -3.54
C HIS A 84 7.21 -9.04 -4.19
N ARG A 85 7.35 -10.36 -4.29
CA ARG A 85 8.43 -11.00 -5.04
C ARG A 85 8.27 -10.70 -6.55
N ASP A 86 9.38 -10.78 -7.29
CA ASP A 86 9.41 -10.60 -8.75
C ASP A 86 8.92 -9.21 -9.23
N CYS A 87 9.13 -8.17 -8.41
CA CYS A 87 8.83 -6.80 -8.80
C CYS A 87 9.78 -6.29 -9.89
N GLY A 88 9.21 -5.78 -10.99
CA GLY A 88 9.95 -5.33 -12.17
C GLY A 88 10.93 -4.19 -11.88
N ALA A 89 10.55 -3.28 -10.98
CA ALA A 89 11.41 -2.17 -10.61
C ALA A 89 12.63 -2.59 -9.78
N TYR A 90 12.60 -3.77 -9.15
CA TYR A 90 13.77 -4.39 -8.49
C TYR A 90 14.53 -5.35 -9.43
N GLY A 91 14.20 -5.37 -10.72
CA GLY A 91 14.85 -6.24 -11.72
C GLY A 91 14.23 -7.62 -11.86
N SER A 92 13.10 -7.89 -11.20
CA SER A 92 12.38 -9.17 -11.24
C SER A 92 13.30 -10.36 -10.91
N SER A 93 12.87 -11.58 -11.21
CA SER A 93 13.62 -12.83 -11.05
C SER A 93 14.99 -12.87 -11.76
N LYS A 94 15.31 -11.90 -12.62
CA LYS A 94 16.64 -11.77 -13.23
C LYS A 94 17.67 -11.17 -12.27
N ALA A 95 17.24 -10.38 -11.29
CA ALA A 95 18.10 -9.74 -10.30
C ALA A 95 18.38 -10.63 -9.08
N PHE A 96 17.69 -11.76 -8.93
CA PHE A 96 17.88 -12.69 -7.82
C PHE A 96 18.70 -13.90 -8.25
N ALA A 97 19.67 -14.30 -7.42
CA ALA A 97 20.55 -15.45 -7.69
C ALA A 97 19.83 -16.81 -7.62
N SER A 98 18.75 -16.90 -6.83
CA SER A 98 17.85 -18.06 -6.75
C SER A 98 16.40 -17.63 -6.50
N ARG A 99 15.46 -18.56 -6.66
CA ARG A 99 13.99 -18.31 -6.55
C ARG A 99 13.37 -18.86 -5.26
N GLU A 100 14.19 -19.25 -4.30
CA GLU A 100 13.78 -19.89 -3.03
C GLU A 100 13.03 -18.92 -2.11
#